data_AF-A0A1B6I6S5-F1
#
_entry.id   AF-A0A1B6I6S5-F1
#
_cell.length_a   1.000
_cell.length_b   1.000
_cell.length_c   1.000
_cell.angle_alpha   90.00
_cell.angle_beta   90.00
_cell.angle_gamma   90.00
#
_symmetry.space_group_name_H-M   'P 1'
#
loop_
_entity.id
_entity.type
_entity.pdbx_description
1 polymer ?
#
loop_
_entity_poly.entity_id
_entity_poly.type
_entity_poly.pdbx_seq_one_letter_code
_entity_poly.pdbx_strand_id
1 'polypeptide(L)'
;LFITLYNSAKTKPSIVQINLASCCVVPPALQEFCKQNDIQLLTHNDPLDFLPSKKLHAAFGLSNDSSTFTYKWITRYLTLLCCRGVIAAKGYILSAQRS
;
A
#
# COMPACT_ATOMS: atom_id res chain seq x y z
N LEU A 1 -10.60 -3.31 10.13
CA LEU A 1 -9.68 -2.14 10.08
C LEU A 1 -10.24 -1.01 9.19
N PHE A 2 -10.38 -1.21 7.87
CA PHE A 2 -10.82 -0.14 6.97
C PHE A 2 -12.16 0.51 7.37
N ILE A 3 -13.19 -0.29 7.67
CA ILE A 3 -14.51 0.22 8.10
C ILE A 3 -14.39 1.12 9.34
N THR A 4 -13.61 0.69 10.33
CA THR A 4 -13.36 1.48 11.54
C THR A 4 -12.68 2.80 11.21
N LEU A 5 -11.67 2.80 10.32
CA LEU A 5 -10.98 4.00 9.86
C LEU A 5 -11.92 4.92 9.07
N TYR A 6 -12.73 4.37 8.18
CA TYR A 6 -13.74 5.12 7.42
C TYR A 6 -14.69 5.84 8.38
N ASN A 7 -15.19 5.15 9.41
CA ASN A 7 -16.13 5.72 10.37
C ASN A 7 -15.49 6.85 11.20
N SER A 8 -14.23 6.69 11.64
CA SER A 8 -13.53 7.70 12.44
C SER A 8 -12.94 8.86 11.63
N ALA A 9 -12.75 8.70 10.32
CA ALA A 9 -12.17 9.74 9.47
C ALA A 9 -13.13 10.92 9.28
N LYS A 10 -12.61 12.14 9.46
CA LYS A 10 -13.31 13.39 9.13
C LYS A 10 -13.57 13.49 7.62
N THR A 11 -12.57 13.18 6.81
CA THR A 11 -12.68 13.09 5.35
C THR A 11 -12.85 11.63 4.97
N LYS A 12 -14.00 11.28 4.40
CA LYS A 12 -14.30 9.89 4.01
C LYS A 12 -13.43 9.49 2.81
N PRO A 13 -12.68 8.38 2.89
CA PRO A 13 -11.94 7.89 1.75
C PRO A 13 -12.91 7.36 0.69
N SER A 14 -12.74 7.78 -0.55
CA SER A 14 -13.53 7.33 -1.71
C SER A 14 -12.95 6.08 -2.38
N ILE A 15 -11.76 5.63 -1.96
CA ILE A 15 -11.06 4.49 -2.55
C ILE A 15 -10.47 3.64 -1.43
N VAL A 16 -10.60 2.32 -1.55
CA VAL A 16 -9.85 1.34 -0.75
C VAL A 16 -9.08 0.43 -1.70
N GLN A 17 -7.81 0.18 -1.39
CA GLN A 17 -6.95 -0.68 -2.19
C GLN A 17 -6.46 -1.86 -1.34
N ILE A 18 -6.64 -3.09 -1.82
CA ILE A 18 -6.32 -4.32 -1.08
C ILE A 18 -5.36 -5.23 -1.85
N ASN A 19 -4.47 -5.89 -1.12
CA ASN A 19 -3.53 -6.85 -1.70
C ASN A 19 -4.15 -8.25 -1.79
N LEU A 20 -4.27 -8.78 -3.01
CA LEU A 20 -4.76 -10.13 -3.27
C LEU A 20 -3.73 -11.22 -2.93
N ALA A 21 -2.44 -10.89 -2.85
CA ALA A 21 -1.42 -11.83 -2.39
C ALA A 21 -1.68 -12.30 -0.95
N SER A 22 -2.42 -11.53 -0.16
CA SER A 22 -2.81 -11.87 1.21
C SER A 22 -4.15 -12.62 1.31
N CYS A 23 -4.99 -12.56 0.27
CA CYS A 23 -6.31 -13.21 0.26
C CYS A 23 -6.86 -13.30 -1.17
N CYS A 24 -7.15 -14.50 -1.65
CA CYS A 24 -7.68 -14.74 -3.00
C CYS A 24 -9.11 -14.21 -3.20
N VAL A 25 -9.81 -13.87 -2.10
CA VAL A 25 -11.19 -13.44 -2.12
C VAL A 25 -11.32 -12.16 -1.31
N VAL A 26 -11.85 -11.12 -1.94
CA VAL A 26 -12.16 -9.88 -1.24
C VAL A 26 -13.25 -10.16 -0.20
N PRO A 27 -13.08 -9.76 1.08
CA PRO A 27 -14.08 -10.04 2.12
C PRO A 27 -15.47 -9.52 1.74
N PRO A 28 -16.54 -10.34 1.76
CA PRO A 28 -17.88 -9.92 1.34
C PRO A 28 -18.41 -8.71 2.12
N ALA A 29 -18.13 -8.64 3.44
CA ALA A 29 -18.50 -7.51 4.27
C ALA A 29 -17.83 -6.19 3.81
N LEU A 30 -16.60 -6.26 3.30
CA LEU A 30 -15.92 -5.08 2.76
C LEU A 30 -16.52 -4.67 1.42
N GLN A 31 -16.85 -5.63 0.54
CA GLN A 31 -17.49 -5.35 -0.74
C GLN A 31 -18.84 -4.64 -0.56
N GLU A 32 -19.69 -5.19 0.31
CA GLU A 32 -21.00 -4.61 0.60
C GLU A 32 -20.87 -3.21 1.21
N PHE A 33 -19.96 -3.02 2.17
CA PHE A 33 -19.70 -1.71 2.75
C PHE A 33 -19.24 -0.69 1.70
N CYS A 34 -18.35 -1.08 0.80
CA CYS A 34 -17.86 -0.19 -0.26
C CYS A 34 -18.99 0.20 -1.22
N LYS A 35 -19.84 -0.75 -1.61
CA LYS A 35 -21.00 -0.50 -2.48
C LYS A 35 -22.00 0.47 -1.85
N GLN A 36 -22.29 0.30 -0.56
CA GLN A 36 -23.24 1.16 0.17
C GLN A 36 -22.75 2.59 0.38
N ASN A 37 -21.43 2.80 0.39
CA ASN A 37 -20.81 4.08 0.69
C ASN A 37 -20.16 4.76 -0.52
N ASP A 38 -20.41 4.26 -1.73
CA ASP A 38 -19.81 4.73 -2.99
C ASP A 38 -18.26 4.79 -2.94
N ILE A 39 -17.66 3.73 -2.38
CA ILE A 39 -16.21 3.58 -2.26
C ILE A 39 -15.73 2.66 -3.38
N GLN A 40 -14.76 3.13 -4.16
CA GLN A 40 -14.12 2.32 -5.17
C GLN A 40 -13.19 1.29 -4.53
N LEU A 41 -13.47 0.00 -4.73
CA LEU A 41 -12.63 -1.09 -4.27
C LEU A 41 -11.65 -1.48 -5.39
N LEU A 42 -10.37 -1.25 -5.13
CA LEU A 42 -9.27 -1.60 -6.04
C LEU A 42 -8.46 -2.76 -5.47
N THR A 43 -7.96 -3.60 -6.36
CA THR A 43 -7.08 -4.71 -5.99
C THR A 43 -5.68 -4.49 -6.57
N HIS A 44 -4.67 -5.01 -5.88
CA HIS A 44 -3.32 -5.15 -6.42
C HIS A 44 -2.75 -6.51 -6.02
N ASN A 45 -1.73 -6.95 -6.74
CA ASN A 45 -1.05 -8.22 -6.48
C ASN A 45 0.46 -8.00 -6.30
N ASP A 46 0.80 -6.95 -5.57
CA ASP A 46 2.21 -6.67 -5.35
C ASP A 46 2.80 -7.65 -4.32
N PRO A 47 4.10 -7.97 -4.40
CA PRO A 47 4.77 -8.86 -3.46
C PRO A 47 4.67 -8.36 -2.01
N LEU A 48 4.55 -9.27 -1.04
CA LEU A 48 4.58 -8.89 0.39
C LEU A 48 5.97 -8.44 0.84
N ASP A 49 7.02 -9.06 0.29
CA ASP A 49 8.40 -8.62 0.46
C ASP A 49 8.80 -7.75 -0.74
N PHE A 50 8.57 -6.44 -0.61
CA PHE A 50 8.81 -5.48 -1.68
C PHE A 50 10.30 -5.24 -1.92
N LEU A 51 11.13 -5.39 -0.89
CA LEU A 51 12.51 -4.92 -0.94
C LEU A 51 13.36 -5.69 0.09
N PRO A 52 13.93 -6.83 -0.29
CA PRO A 52 14.82 -7.60 0.59
C PRO A 52 16.02 -6.74 1.04
N SER A 53 16.57 -7.00 2.24
CA SER A 53 17.67 -6.19 2.80
C SER A 53 18.84 -6.00 1.83
N LYS A 54 19.20 -7.02 1.05
CA LYS A 54 20.25 -6.92 0.02
C LYS A 54 19.95 -5.84 -1.04
N LYS A 55 18.69 -5.74 -1.50
CA LYS A 55 18.27 -4.71 -2.46
C LYS A 55 18.21 -3.33 -1.82
N LEU A 56 17.89 -3.25 -0.53
CA LEU A 56 17.88 -1.99 0.22
C LEU A 56 19.30 -1.41 0.34
N HIS A 57 20.26 -2.25 0.74
CA HIS A 57 21.67 -1.86 0.82
C HIS A 57 22.18 -1.37 -0.54
N ALA A 58 21.86 -2.09 -1.62
CA ALA A 58 22.21 -1.67 -2.97
C ALA A 58 21.55 -0.33 -3.36
N ALA A 59 20.28 -0.12 -3.02
CA ALA A 59 19.55 1.11 -3.33
C ALA A 59 20.14 2.35 -2.62
N PHE A 60 20.76 2.18 -1.46
CA PHE A 60 21.47 3.25 -0.75
C PHE A 60 22.96 3.37 -1.10
N GLY A 61 23.47 2.57 -2.03
CA GLY A 61 24.90 2.58 -2.40
C GLY A 61 25.83 1.97 -1.34
N LEU A 62 25.29 1.11 -0.48
CA LEU A 62 25.96 0.53 0.69
C LEU A 62 26.21 -0.97 0.53
N SER A 63 26.46 -1.41 -0.71
CA SER A 63 26.66 -2.83 -1.04
C SER A 63 27.86 -3.47 -0.33
N ASN A 64 28.83 -2.65 0.09
CA ASN A 64 30.05 -3.08 0.76
C ASN A 64 30.05 -2.76 2.27
N ASP A 65 28.94 -2.20 2.79
CA ASP A 65 28.81 -1.78 4.17
C ASP A 65 28.21 -2.91 5.01
N SER A 66 28.80 -3.20 6.17
CA SER A 66 28.31 -4.22 7.11
C SER A 66 27.15 -3.70 7.98
N SER A 67 26.81 -2.41 7.90
CA SER A 67 25.72 -1.85 8.69
C SER A 67 24.37 -2.39 8.26
N THR A 68 23.63 -3.00 9.18
CA THR A 68 22.32 -3.59 8.90
C THR A 68 21.24 -2.50 8.82
N PHE A 69 20.42 -2.53 7.77
CA PHE A 69 19.22 -1.70 7.69
C PHE A 69 17.98 -2.47 8.13
N THR A 70 17.14 -1.83 8.94
CA THR A 70 15.86 -2.36 9.38
C THR A 70 14.72 -1.45 8.88
N TYR A 71 13.68 -2.04 8.29
CA TYR A 71 12.47 -1.29 7.93
C TYR A 71 11.68 -0.89 9.17
N LYS A 72 11.20 0.36 9.19
CA LYS A 72 10.17 0.79 10.14
C LYS A 72 8.77 0.55 9.57
N TRP A 73 8.56 0.97 8.33
CA TRP A 73 7.30 0.79 7.63
C TRP A 73 7.52 0.99 6.12
N ILE A 74 6.59 0.45 5.34
CA ILE A 74 6.44 0.70 3.91
C ILE A 74 4.99 1.04 3.64
N THR A 75 4.76 2.00 2.76
CA THR A 75 3.43 2.36 2.29
C THR A 75 3.41 2.40 0.77
N ARG A 76 2.33 1.90 0.18
CA ARG A 76 2.06 2.01 -1.24
C ARG A 76 1.27 3.29 -1.49
N TYR A 77 1.58 3.98 -2.58
CA TYR A 77 0.73 5.07 -3.06
C TYR A 77 0.33 4.85 -4.52
N LEU A 78 -0.85 5.38 -4.84
CA LEU A 78 -1.43 5.42 -6.17
C LEU A 78 -2.08 6.79 -6.36
N THR A 79 -1.68 7.53 -7.38
CA THR A 79 -2.29 8.80 -7.76
C THR A 79 -3.15 8.56 -8.99
N LEU A 80 -4.46 8.79 -8.84
CA LEU A 80 -5.45 8.63 -9.89
C LEU A 80 -5.93 10.00 -10.37
N LEU A 81 -5.93 10.18 -11.68
CA LEU A 81 -6.66 11.27 -12.33
C LEU A 81 -8.11 10.84 -12.49
N CYS A 82 -8.95 11.23 -11.52
CA CYS A 82 -10.33 10.73 -11.36
C CYS A 82 -11.19 10.81 -12.62
N CYS A 83 -11.04 11.85 -13.43
CA CYS A 83 -11.90 12.09 -14.60
C CYS A 83 -11.74 11.07 -15.74
N ARG A 84 -10.65 10.29 -15.76
CA ARG A 84 -10.34 9.36 -16.86
C ARG A 84 -9.88 7.98 -16.39
N GLY A 85 -9.87 7.73 -15.08
CA GLY A 85 -9.33 6.49 -14.52
C GLY A 85 -7.84 6.28 -14.82
N VAL A 86 -7.10 7.35 -15.11
CA VAL A 86 -5.68 7.27 -15.47
C VAL A 86 -4.82 7.27 -14.22
N ILE A 87 -3.89 6.32 -14.14
CA ILE A 87 -2.87 6.29 -13.09
C ILE A 87 -1.78 7.28 -13.47
N ALA A 88 -1.69 8.39 -12.75
CA ALA A 88 -0.66 9.40 -12.95
C ALA A 88 0.67 8.97 -12.32
N ALA A 89 0.61 8.32 -11.15
CA ALA A 89 1.79 7.81 -10.46
C ALA A 89 1.43 6.60 -9.59
N LYS A 90 2.39 5.69 -9.42
CA LYS A 90 2.31 4.59 -8.46
C LYS A 90 3.69 4.28 -7.93
N GLY A 91 3.78 3.87 -6.68
CA GLY A 91 5.06 3.47 -6.10
C GLY A 91 4.96 3.13 -4.63
N TYR A 92 6.12 3.16 -3.97
CA TYR A 92 6.25 2.92 -2.55
C TYR A 92 7.02 4.06 -1.90
N ILE A 93 6.65 4.35 -0.67
CA ILE A 93 7.42 5.19 0.24
C ILE A 93 7.82 4.28 1.39
N LEU A 94 9.10 4.27 1.74
CA LEU A 94 9.64 3.45 2.81
C LEU A 94 10.36 4.33 3.83
N SER A 95 10.33 3.90 5.08
CA SER A 95 11.20 4.40 6.14
C SER A 95 12.09 3.27 6.60
N ALA A 96 13.40 3.48 6.54
CA ALA A 96 14.40 2.57 7.06
C ALA A 96 15.24 3.26 8.14
N GLN A 97 15.75 2.47 9.08
CA GLN A 97 16.73 2.92 10.05
C GLN A 97 18.01 2.10 9.86
N ARG A 98 19.14 2.80 9.87
CA ARG A 98 20.48 2.21 9.90
C ARG A 98 20.82 1.89 11.35
N SER A 99 21.27 0.67 11.61
CA SER A 99 21.86 0.25 12.89
C SER A 99 23.37 0.42 12.88
#